data_AF-A0A7S2FVE3-F1
#
_entry.id   AF-A0A7S2FVE3-F1
#
_cell.length_a   1.000
_cell.length_b   1.000
_cell.length_c   1.000
_cell.angle_alpha   90.00
_cell.angle_beta   90.00
_cell.angle_gamma   90.00
#
_symmetry.space_group_name_H-M   'P 1'
#
loop_
_entity.id
_entity.type
_entity.pdbx_description
1 polymer ?
#
loop_
_entity_poly.entity_id
_entity_poly.type
_entity_poly.pdbx_seq_one_letter_code
_entity_poly.pdbx_strand_id
1 'polypeptide(L)'
;EKVDLLVDRLERAYTPIHTIGFLNLGVAGEWDFRYTTSNLPGHDPRKLRLRSVAQRVAPGEEKVQAGKLTNTIAWELVEEGASGTMEIKCDYMVTPKGDLHLDLTEHVLTPVNGSPADPMQLCGMLQRAVPPEVFMPEELDVHITYMDADIRVVECTSRKYGTSKNIYSRKV
;
A
#
# COMPACT_ATOMS: atom_id res chain seq x y z
N GLU A 1 15.46 0.69 14.18
CA GLU A 1 15.69 0.47 15.62
C GLU A 1 14.55 0.96 16.53
N LYS A 2 14.24 2.26 16.63
CA LYS A 2 13.14 2.71 17.52
C LYS A 2 11.73 2.30 17.05
N VAL A 3 11.47 2.37 15.75
CA VAL A 3 10.17 1.98 15.15
C VAL A 3 9.95 0.47 15.33
N ASP A 4 10.95 -0.35 15.02
CA ASP A 4 10.87 -1.81 15.12
C ASP A 4 10.56 -2.26 16.56
N LEU A 5 11.19 -1.64 17.57
CA LEU A 5 10.92 -1.95 18.97
C LEU A 5 9.50 -1.57 19.42
N LEU A 6 8.91 -0.53 18.83
CA LEU A 6 7.51 -0.17 19.09
C LEU A 6 6.56 -1.14 18.40
N VAL A 7 6.83 -1.49 17.14
CA VAL A 7 6.06 -2.49 16.39
C VAL A 7 6.06 -3.84 17.12
N ASP A 8 7.22 -4.32 17.57
CA ASP A 8 7.33 -5.58 18.31
C ASP A 8 6.50 -5.57 19.61
N ARG A 9 6.38 -4.43 20.28
CA ARG A 9 5.53 -4.30 21.48
C ARG A 9 4.05 -4.36 21.13
N LEU A 10 3.65 -3.71 20.05
CA LEU A 10 2.26 -3.72 19.57
C LEU A 10 1.85 -5.13 19.13
N GLU A 11 2.67 -5.81 18.33
CA GLU A 11 2.39 -7.17 17.85
C GLU A 11 2.27 -8.18 18.99
N ARG A 12 3.10 -8.06 20.05
CA ARG A 12 3.00 -8.93 21.24
C ARG A 12 1.73 -8.71 22.05
N ALA A 13 1.19 -7.49 22.04
CA ALA A 13 -0.05 -7.16 22.73
C ALA A 13 -1.29 -7.48 21.89
N TYR A 14 -1.12 -7.77 20.60
CA TYR A 14 -2.21 -7.98 19.66
C TYR A 14 -2.91 -9.31 19.91
N THR A 15 -4.24 -9.27 19.94
CA THR A 15 -5.06 -10.48 19.81
C THR A 15 -5.57 -10.54 18.37
N PRO A 16 -5.14 -11.53 17.56
CA PRO A 16 -5.52 -11.61 16.16
C PRO A 16 -7.03 -11.72 15.97
N ILE A 17 -7.52 -11.12 14.89
CA ILE A 17 -8.92 -11.24 14.51
C ILE A 17 -9.21 -12.66 14.03
N HIS A 18 -10.25 -13.28 14.60
CA HIS A 18 -10.59 -14.68 14.34
C HIS A 18 -11.65 -14.90 13.26
N THR A 19 -12.29 -13.84 12.73
CA THR A 19 -13.30 -13.98 11.68
C THR A 19 -13.06 -13.04 10.51
N ILE A 20 -13.41 -13.50 9.32
CA ILE A 20 -13.29 -12.73 8.07
C ILE A 20 -14.15 -11.46 8.12
N GLY A 21 -15.31 -11.52 8.76
CA GLY A 21 -16.19 -10.35 8.93
C GLY A 21 -15.54 -9.24 9.75
N PHE A 22 -14.91 -9.57 10.88
CA PHE A 22 -14.18 -8.59 11.68
C PHE A 22 -12.91 -8.12 10.97
N LEU A 23 -12.24 -9.00 10.21
CA LEU A 23 -11.06 -8.63 9.42
C LEU A 23 -11.47 -7.55 8.41
N ASN A 24 -12.51 -7.81 7.62
CA ASN A 24 -13.06 -6.88 6.64
C ASN A 24 -13.46 -5.55 7.27
N LEU A 25 -14.16 -5.58 8.42
CA LEU A 25 -14.53 -4.36 9.14
C LEU A 25 -13.30 -3.56 9.56
N GLY A 26 -12.29 -4.24 10.10
CA GLY A 26 -11.06 -3.61 10.58
C GLY A 26 -10.23 -3.00 9.45
N VAL A 27 -10.04 -3.72 8.34
CA VAL A 27 -9.19 -3.27 7.23
C VAL A 27 -9.89 -2.30 6.28
N ALA A 28 -11.22 -2.29 6.24
CA ALA A 28 -11.97 -1.43 5.34
C ALA A 28 -11.71 0.06 5.58
N GLY A 29 -11.74 0.83 4.48
CA GLY A 29 -11.58 2.28 4.49
C GLY A 29 -10.28 2.74 3.85
N GLU A 30 -9.92 3.99 4.13
CA GLU A 30 -8.71 4.63 3.62
C GLU A 30 -7.62 4.70 4.69
N TRP A 31 -6.39 4.44 4.25
CA TRP A 31 -5.22 4.29 5.09
C TRP A 31 -4.05 5.06 4.49
N ASP A 32 -3.47 5.98 5.23
CA ASP A 32 -2.23 6.64 4.84
C ASP A 32 -1.04 5.71 5.11
N PHE A 33 -0.20 5.52 4.10
CA PHE A 33 1.05 4.79 4.24
C PHE A 33 2.09 5.66 4.97
N ARG A 34 2.65 5.14 6.07
CA ARG A 34 3.55 5.89 6.97
C ARG A 34 4.98 5.40 6.96
N TYR A 35 5.19 4.09 6.81
CA TYR A 35 6.51 3.49 6.94
C TYR A 35 6.58 2.15 6.22
N THR A 36 7.77 1.82 5.71
CA THR A 36 8.13 0.47 5.25
C THR A 36 9.54 0.13 5.72
N THR A 37 9.80 -1.16 5.91
CA THR A 37 11.16 -1.71 6.03
C THR A 37 11.79 -2.06 4.68
N SER A 38 11.04 -1.98 3.57
CA SER A 38 11.56 -2.22 2.22
C SER A 38 12.64 -1.22 1.86
N ASN A 39 13.75 -1.71 1.30
CA ASN A 39 14.81 -0.86 0.77
C ASN A 39 14.31 -0.15 -0.49
N LEU A 40 14.13 1.17 -0.40
CA LEU A 40 13.82 1.99 -1.56
C LEU A 40 15.11 2.27 -2.35
N PRO A 41 15.10 2.08 -3.69
CA PRO A 41 16.23 2.44 -4.56
C PRO A 41 16.63 3.92 -4.47
N GLY A 42 15.74 4.75 -3.92
CA GLY A 42 15.88 6.19 -3.85
C GLY A 42 15.31 6.87 -5.09
N HIS A 43 14.83 8.10 -4.91
CA HIS A 43 14.41 8.96 -6.01
C HIS A 43 15.00 10.36 -5.80
N ASP A 44 15.09 11.14 -6.87
CA ASP A 44 15.51 12.53 -6.80
C ASP A 44 14.30 13.43 -6.47
N PRO A 45 14.19 13.98 -5.26
CA PRO A 45 13.06 14.82 -4.84
C PRO A 45 13.02 16.17 -5.57
N ARG A 46 14.07 16.52 -6.33
CA ARG A 46 14.08 17.70 -7.19
C ARG A 46 13.37 17.48 -8.50
N LYS A 47 13.21 16.22 -8.93
CA LYS A 47 12.53 15.85 -10.17
C LYS A 47 11.11 15.36 -9.90
N LEU A 48 10.96 14.45 -8.95
CA LEU A 48 9.68 13.86 -8.58
C LEU A 48 9.45 14.04 -7.09
N ARG A 49 8.31 14.61 -6.71
CA ARG A 49 7.87 14.67 -5.32
C ARG A 49 6.65 13.79 -5.12
N LEU A 50 6.76 12.88 -4.16
CA LEU A 50 5.60 12.14 -3.66
C LEU A 50 4.89 13.01 -2.62
N ARG A 51 3.63 13.35 -2.88
CA ARG A 51 2.81 14.16 -1.97
C ARG A 51 2.13 13.30 -0.90
N SER A 52 1.63 12.14 -1.30
CA SER A 52 1.01 11.17 -0.40
C SER A 52 0.98 9.79 -1.03
N VAL A 53 0.98 8.76 -0.18
CA VAL A 53 0.68 7.38 -0.57
C VAL A 53 -0.44 6.92 0.36
N ALA A 54 -1.58 6.57 -0.22
CA ALA A 54 -2.75 6.10 0.50
C ALA A 54 -3.17 4.73 -0.04
N GLN A 55 -3.83 3.93 0.78
CA GLN A 55 -4.41 2.66 0.42
C GLN A 55 -5.88 2.65 0.80
N ARG A 56 -6.73 2.31 -0.15
CA ARG A 56 -8.14 2.03 0.09
C ARG A 56 -8.37 0.54 0.04
N VAL A 57 -9.04 -0.01 1.04
CA VAL A 57 -9.50 -1.40 1.05
C VAL A 57 -11.02 -1.42 1.06
N ALA A 58 -11.59 -2.13 0.09
CA ALA A 58 -13.02 -2.26 -0.12
C ALA A 58 -13.40 -3.75 -0.18
N PRO A 59 -13.81 -4.35 0.95
CA PRO A 59 -14.35 -5.71 0.97
C PRO A 59 -15.55 -5.86 0.05
N GLY A 60 -15.66 -7.02 -0.60
CA GLY A 60 -16.77 -7.34 -1.48
C GLY A 60 -18.05 -7.61 -0.70
N GLU A 61 -19.17 -7.04 -1.18
CA GLU A 61 -20.49 -7.21 -0.55
C GLU A 61 -21.03 -8.64 -0.73
N GLU A 62 -20.80 -9.25 -1.90
CA GLU A 62 -21.32 -10.59 -2.21
C GLU A 62 -20.41 -11.73 -1.73
N LYS A 63 -19.09 -11.48 -1.68
CA LYS A 63 -18.08 -12.46 -1.30
C LYS A 63 -17.19 -11.90 -0.20
N VAL A 64 -17.47 -12.27 1.05
CA VAL A 64 -16.70 -11.83 2.22
C VAL A 64 -15.21 -12.20 2.15
N GLN A 65 -14.84 -13.17 1.32
CA GLN A 65 -13.45 -13.60 1.12
C GLN A 65 -12.72 -12.83 0.02
N ALA A 66 -13.37 -11.89 -0.65
CA ALA A 66 -12.78 -11.15 -1.75
C ALA A 66 -13.07 -9.66 -1.62
N GLY A 67 -12.29 -8.84 -2.31
CA GLY A 67 -12.52 -7.41 -2.37
C GLY A 67 -11.51 -6.72 -3.26
N LYS A 68 -11.46 -5.39 -3.15
CA LYS A 68 -10.54 -4.54 -3.89
C LYS A 68 -9.61 -3.80 -2.96
N LEU A 69 -8.36 -3.69 -3.39
CA LEU A 69 -7.35 -2.86 -2.76
C LEU A 69 -6.84 -1.87 -3.80
N THR A 70 -6.72 -0.61 -3.44
CA THR A 70 -6.19 0.42 -4.35
C THR A 70 -5.17 1.25 -3.61
N ASN A 71 -3.93 1.23 -4.09
CA ASN A 71 -2.90 2.17 -3.64
C ASN A 71 -2.96 3.41 -4.53
N THR A 72 -3.06 4.59 -3.93
CA THR A 72 -3.08 5.88 -4.62
C THR A 72 -1.83 6.66 -4.25
N ILE A 73 -1.02 6.98 -5.25
CA ILE A 73 0.20 7.77 -5.12
C ILE A 73 -0.07 9.14 -5.73
N ALA A 74 -0.03 10.20 -4.93
CA ALA A 74 -0.06 11.57 -5.43
C ALA A 74 1.36 12.02 -5.77
N TRP A 75 1.57 12.53 -6.99
CA TRP A 75 2.88 12.86 -7.53
C TRP A 75 2.92 14.25 -8.15
N GLU A 76 4.13 14.82 -8.19
CA GLU A 76 4.43 16.10 -8.83
C GLU A 76 5.81 16.03 -9.50
N LEU A 77 5.85 16.37 -10.79
CA LEU A 77 7.06 16.63 -11.56
C LEU A 77 7.42 18.11 -11.43
N VAL A 78 8.46 18.38 -10.65
CA VAL A 78 8.80 19.75 -10.21
C VAL A 78 9.25 20.64 -11.36
N GLU A 79 10.06 20.09 -12.28
CA GLU A 79 10.62 20.84 -13.41
C GLU A 79 9.56 21.12 -14.49
N GLU A 80 8.61 20.21 -14.66
CA GLU A 80 7.52 20.33 -15.66
C GLU A 80 6.30 21.08 -15.12
N GLY A 81 6.20 21.26 -13.80
CA GLY A 81 5.00 21.80 -13.15
C GLY A 81 3.78 20.89 -13.32
N ALA A 82 3.99 19.60 -13.61
CA ALA A 82 2.93 18.62 -13.81
C ALA A 82 2.65 17.85 -12.51
N SER A 83 1.41 17.48 -12.25
CA SER A 83 1.02 16.72 -11.05
C SER A 83 -0.19 15.84 -11.32
N GLY A 84 -0.36 14.79 -10.54
CA GLY A 84 -1.50 13.90 -10.66
C GLY A 84 -1.48 12.78 -9.64
N THR A 85 -2.21 11.72 -9.95
CA THR A 85 -2.27 10.49 -9.16
C THR A 85 -1.87 9.28 -10.01
N MET A 86 -1.36 8.26 -9.34
CA MET A 86 -1.21 6.92 -9.89
C MET A 86 -1.95 5.95 -8.97
N GLU A 87 -2.92 5.23 -9.53
CA GLU A 87 -3.67 4.18 -8.84
C GLU A 87 -3.11 2.82 -9.24
N ILE A 88 -2.76 2.02 -8.24
CA ILE A 88 -2.45 0.60 -8.40
C ILE A 88 -3.65 -0.16 -7.87
N LYS A 89 -4.43 -0.73 -8.80
CA LYS A 89 -5.66 -1.43 -8.48
C LYS A 89 -5.40 -2.92 -8.40
N CYS A 90 -5.89 -3.53 -7.34
CA CYS A 90 -5.74 -4.94 -7.06
C CYS A 90 -7.08 -5.54 -6.68
N ASP A 91 -7.27 -6.78 -7.09
CA ASP A 91 -8.23 -7.65 -6.43
C ASP A 91 -7.51 -8.39 -5.31
N TYR A 92 -8.23 -8.69 -4.23
CA TYR A 92 -7.68 -9.50 -3.15
C TYR A 92 -8.59 -10.67 -2.81
N MET A 93 -7.97 -11.73 -2.29
CA MET A 93 -8.66 -12.87 -1.68
C MET A 93 -8.10 -13.16 -0.30
N VAL A 94 -8.97 -13.51 0.65
CA VAL A 94 -8.59 -13.93 2.00
C VAL A 94 -8.22 -15.41 1.96
N THR A 95 -6.97 -15.72 2.30
CA THR A 95 -6.46 -17.09 2.34
C THR A 95 -7.03 -17.85 3.55
N PRO A 96 -6.96 -19.19 3.59
CA PRO A 96 -7.35 -19.97 4.77
C PRO A 96 -6.56 -19.63 6.05
N LYS A 97 -5.40 -18.96 5.91
CA LYS A 97 -4.59 -18.48 7.03
C LYS A 97 -5.02 -17.10 7.54
N GLY A 98 -5.93 -16.43 6.85
CA GLY A 98 -6.38 -15.07 7.18
C GLY A 98 -5.55 -13.96 6.52
N ASP A 99 -4.66 -14.31 5.60
CA ASP A 99 -3.84 -13.34 4.85
C ASP A 99 -4.64 -12.78 3.66
N LEU A 100 -4.33 -11.57 3.22
CA LEU A 100 -4.85 -11.02 1.97
C LEU A 100 -3.86 -11.34 0.85
N HIS A 101 -4.24 -12.21 -0.07
CA HIS A 101 -3.51 -12.45 -1.31
C HIS A 101 -3.92 -11.40 -2.34
N LEU A 102 -2.98 -10.66 -2.90
CA LEU A 102 -3.23 -9.60 -3.87
C LEU A 102 -2.84 -10.04 -5.29
N ASP A 103 -3.72 -9.72 -6.23
CA ASP A 103 -3.47 -9.81 -7.66
C ASP A 103 -3.59 -8.42 -8.30
N LEU A 104 -2.56 -8.01 -9.03
CA LEU A 104 -2.55 -6.73 -9.73
C LEU A 104 -3.54 -6.76 -10.89
N THR A 105 -4.49 -5.82 -10.90
CA THR A 105 -5.43 -5.64 -12.00
C THR A 105 -4.87 -4.66 -13.04
N GLU A 106 -4.54 -3.44 -12.62
CA GLU A 106 -4.03 -2.40 -13.52
C GLU A 106 -3.33 -1.26 -12.78
N HIS A 107 -2.54 -0.52 -13.54
CA HIS A 107 -1.95 0.77 -13.18
C HIS A 107 -2.66 1.88 -13.94
N VAL A 108 -3.23 2.84 -13.23
CA VAL A 108 -3.92 3.99 -13.84
C VAL A 108 -3.21 5.28 -13.45
N LEU A 109 -2.64 5.96 -14.44
CA LEU A 109 -2.02 7.26 -14.28
C LEU A 109 -3.01 8.36 -14.67
N THR A 110 -3.32 9.28 -13.75
CA THR A 110 -4.27 10.37 -13.96
C THR A 110 -3.60 11.71 -13.67
N PRO A 111 -3.13 12.44 -14.70
CA PRO A 111 -2.67 13.81 -14.55
C PRO A 111 -3.82 14.73 -14.13
N VAL A 112 -3.54 15.66 -13.22
CA VAL A 112 -4.50 16.66 -12.70
C VAL A 112 -4.12 18.07 -13.16
N ASN A 113 -2.84 18.42 -13.07
CA ASN A 113 -2.31 19.69 -13.57
C ASN A 113 -1.16 19.40 -14.52
N GLY A 114 -1.26 19.86 -15.76
CA GLY A 114 -0.28 19.52 -16.80
C GLY A 114 -0.29 18.04 -17.16
N SER A 115 0.30 17.71 -18.30
CA SER A 115 0.55 16.33 -18.70
C SER A 115 2.05 16.08 -18.65
N PRO A 116 2.52 14.96 -18.08
CA PRO A 116 3.93 14.62 -18.13
C PRO A 116 4.36 14.48 -19.58
N ALA A 117 5.49 15.08 -19.95
CA ALA A 117 6.02 15.01 -21.31
C ALA A 117 6.38 13.56 -21.71
N ASP A 118 6.88 12.78 -20.75
CA ASP A 118 7.16 11.35 -20.89
C ASP A 118 6.49 10.54 -19.75
N PRO A 119 5.27 9.99 -20.01
CA PRO A 119 4.57 9.17 -19.03
C PRO A 119 5.33 7.90 -18.61
N MET A 120 6.15 7.33 -19.50
CA MET A 120 6.91 6.11 -19.21
C MET A 120 8.09 6.40 -18.29
N GLN A 121 8.77 7.52 -18.50
CA GLN A 121 9.80 7.99 -17.58
C GLN A 121 9.21 8.25 -16.19
N LEU A 122 8.06 8.91 -16.11
CA LEU A 122 7.35 9.13 -14.84
C LEU A 122 7.04 7.80 -14.14
N CYS A 123 6.49 6.81 -14.85
CA CYS A 123 6.21 5.49 -14.30
C CYS A 123 7.47 4.84 -13.70
N GLY A 124 8.60 4.88 -14.43
CA GLY A 124 9.88 4.38 -13.93
C GLY A 124 10.41 5.15 -12.72
N MET A 125 10.14 6.46 -12.62
CA MET A 125 10.49 7.24 -11.42
C MET A 125 9.61 6.86 -10.23
N LEU A 126 8.31 6.71 -10.43
CA LEU A 126 7.37 6.30 -9.38
C LEU A 126 7.70 4.90 -8.85
N GLN A 127 8.06 3.96 -9.73
CA GLN A 127 8.50 2.62 -9.35
C GLN A 127 9.72 2.62 -8.42
N ARG A 128 10.63 3.60 -8.55
CA ARG A 128 11.81 3.76 -7.68
C ARG A 128 11.51 4.55 -6.40
N ALA A 129 10.49 5.39 -6.43
CA ALA A 129 10.14 6.28 -5.33
C ALA A 129 9.24 5.62 -4.28
N VAL A 130 8.52 4.56 -4.66
CA VAL A 130 7.50 3.89 -3.84
C VAL A 130 7.94 2.45 -3.52
N PRO A 131 7.54 1.87 -2.38
CA PRO A 131 7.90 0.49 -2.04
C PRO A 131 7.41 -0.49 -3.11
N PRO A 132 8.22 -1.52 -3.46
CA PRO A 132 7.87 -2.46 -4.52
C PRO A 132 6.56 -3.19 -4.24
N GLU A 133 6.25 -3.50 -2.98
CA GLU A 133 5.00 -4.16 -2.58
C GLU A 133 3.76 -3.24 -2.70
N VAL A 134 3.95 -1.92 -2.77
CA VAL A 134 2.86 -0.96 -3.01
C VAL A 134 2.66 -0.74 -4.51
N PHE A 135 3.77 -0.67 -5.27
CA PHE A 135 3.75 -0.38 -6.70
C PHE A 135 3.51 -1.63 -7.57
N MET A 136 4.04 -2.79 -7.19
CA MET A 136 3.88 -4.08 -7.88
C MET A 136 3.45 -5.18 -6.90
N PRO A 137 2.19 -5.15 -6.42
CA PRO A 137 1.64 -6.13 -5.48
C PRO A 137 1.26 -7.48 -6.12
N GLU A 138 1.95 -7.91 -7.18
CA GLU A 138 1.67 -9.18 -7.85
C GLU A 138 2.17 -10.37 -7.02
N GLU A 139 1.32 -11.38 -6.84
CA GLU A 139 1.55 -12.53 -5.97
C GLU A 139 2.01 -12.12 -4.55
N LEU A 140 1.36 -11.07 -3.99
CA LEU A 140 1.72 -10.54 -2.68
C LEU A 140 0.77 -11.05 -1.60
N ASP A 141 1.32 -11.72 -0.60
CA ASP A 141 0.58 -12.06 0.63
C ASP A 141 0.75 -10.94 1.66
N VAL A 142 -0.37 -10.43 2.18
CA VAL A 142 -0.40 -9.38 3.20
C VAL A 142 -1.01 -9.95 4.48
N HIS A 143 -0.17 -10.13 5.49
CA HIS A 143 -0.55 -10.59 6.82
C HIS A 143 -0.68 -9.40 7.77
N ILE A 144 -1.78 -9.31 8.52
CA ILE A 144 -1.97 -8.23 9.51
C ILE A 144 -1.41 -8.68 10.85
N THR A 145 -0.27 -8.10 11.23
CA THR A 145 0.43 -8.44 12.48
C THR A 145 -0.04 -7.61 13.66
N TYR A 146 -0.65 -6.45 13.41
CA TYR A 146 -1.31 -5.61 14.41
C TYR A 146 -2.36 -4.72 13.76
N MET A 147 -3.49 -4.50 14.45
CA MET A 147 -4.49 -3.52 14.03
C MET A 147 -5.29 -2.98 15.22
N ASP A 148 -5.48 -1.68 15.24
CA ASP A 148 -6.50 -1.00 16.05
C ASP A 148 -7.35 -0.05 15.17
N ALA A 149 -8.06 0.89 15.80
CA ALA A 149 -8.90 1.83 15.08
C ALA A 149 -8.10 2.77 14.16
N ASP A 150 -6.86 3.11 14.51
CA ASP A 150 -6.09 4.20 13.93
C ASP A 150 -4.84 3.73 13.21
N ILE A 151 -4.31 2.56 13.56
CA ILE A 151 -3.03 2.04 13.08
C ILE A 151 -3.21 0.58 12.67
N ARG A 152 -2.59 0.21 11.56
CA ARG A 152 -2.34 -1.20 11.25
C ARG A 152 -0.89 -1.40 10.84
N VAL A 153 -0.35 -2.52 11.27
CA VAL A 153 0.93 -3.04 10.82
C VAL A 153 0.66 -4.30 10.01
N VAL A 154 1.25 -4.35 8.82
CA VAL A 154 1.14 -5.49 7.94
C VAL A 154 2.52 -5.99 7.55
N GLU A 155 2.65 -7.30 7.49
CA GLU A 155 3.78 -7.98 6.88
C GLU A 155 3.40 -8.34 5.44
N CYS A 156 4.18 -7.84 4.49
CA CYS A 156 4.02 -8.09 3.07
C CYS A 156 5.07 -9.11 2.65
N THR A 157 4.66 -10.26 2.14
CA THR A 157 5.56 -11.32 1.68
C THR A 157 5.41 -11.49 0.17
N SER A 158 6.49 -11.19 -0.56
CA SER A 158 6.60 -11.39 -2.00
C SER A 158 7.69 -12.41 -2.32
N ARG A 159 7.45 -13.26 -3.31
CA ARG A 159 8.50 -14.15 -3.85
C ARG A 159 9.66 -13.38 -4.48
N LYS A 160 9.39 -12.20 -5.03
CA LYS A 160 10.37 -11.41 -5.80
C LYS A 160 11.20 -10.48 -4.93
N TYR A 161 10.58 -9.88 -3.92
CA TYR A 161 11.20 -8.82 -3.12
C TYR A 161 11.43 -9.22 -1.65
N GLY A 162 11.05 -10.43 -1.25
CA GLY A 162 11.15 -10.90 0.12
C GLY A 162 10.03 -10.34 1.00
N THR A 163 10.32 -10.22 2.30
CA THR A 163 9.36 -9.77 3.31
C THR A 163 9.65 -8.34 3.73
N SER A 164 8.59 -7.53 3.81
CA SER A 164 8.64 -6.17 4.36
C SER A 164 7.54 -5.96 5.39
N LYS A 165 7.74 -4.99 6.29
CA LYS A 165 6.70 -4.53 7.22
C LYS A 165 6.29 -3.12 6.86
N ASN A 166 4.98 -2.93 6.72
CA ASN A 166 4.37 -1.66 6.37
C ASN A 166 3.45 -1.18 7.48
N ILE A 167 3.56 0.11 7.81
CA ILE A 167 2.71 0.75 8.80
C ILE A 167 1.79 1.72 8.08
N TYR A 168 0.51 1.62 8.39
CA TYR A 168 -0.52 2.52 7.91
C TYR A 168 -1.25 3.16 9.08
N SER A 169 -1.68 4.41 8.90
CA SER A 169 -2.63 5.06 9.80
C SER A 169 -3.95 5.29 9.10
N ARG A 170 -5.07 5.12 9.80
CA ARG A 170 -6.40 5.42 9.25
C ARG A 170 -6.46 6.90 8.84
N LYS A 171 -7.01 7.15 7.66
CA LYS A 171 -7.20 8.51 7.15
C LYS A 171 -8.48 9.07 7.76
N VAL A 172 -8.35 10.20 8.46
CA VAL A 172 -9.46 10.91 9.14
C VAL A 172 -10.28 11.70 8.13
#